data_AF-A0A9J5ZIG3-F1
#
_entry.id   AF-A0A9J5ZIG3-F1
#
_cell.length_a   1.000
_cell.length_b   1.000
_cell.length_c   1.000
_cell.angle_alpha   90.00
_cell.angle_beta   90.00
_cell.angle_gamma   90.00
#
_symmetry.space_group_name_H-M   'P 1'
#
loop_
_entity.id
_entity.type
_entity.pdbx_description
1 polymer ?
#
loop_
_entity_poly.entity_id
_entity_poly.type
_entity_poly.pdbx_seq_one_letter_code
_entity_poly.pdbx_strand_id
1 'polypeptide(L)'
;MNDPSMILMVGDLTYANQYLTTGGKGASCYSCQFLDAPIRETFQPRWDGWGRFMELLISRVPMMVIEGNHEIEPQAEGLTFQSYLTRYSVPSKDSGSNSNLYYSFNAGGIHFIMLGAYVDYNQTSK
;
A
#
# COMPACT_ATOMS: atom_id res chain seq x y z
N MET A 1 9.61 25.46 6.44
CA MET A 1 8.86 24.43 5.68
C MET A 1 9.87 23.34 5.33
N ASN A 2 9.52 22.05 5.39
CA ASN A 2 10.50 20.94 5.35
C ASN A 2 10.95 20.52 3.94
N ASP A 3 10.33 21.01 2.87
CA ASP A 3 10.71 20.85 1.44
C ASP A 3 11.44 19.55 1.05
N PRO A 4 10.76 18.38 1.13
CA PRO A 4 11.41 17.10 0.93
C PRO A 4 11.71 16.81 -0.55
N SER A 5 12.91 16.27 -0.83
CA SER A 5 13.27 15.78 -2.17
C SER A 5 12.66 14.42 -2.51
N MET A 6 12.15 13.69 -1.52
CA MET A 6 11.54 12.36 -1.68
C MET A 6 10.66 12.03 -0.46
N ILE A 7 9.64 11.20 -0.67
CA ILE A 7 8.76 10.68 0.37
C ILE A 7 8.88 9.16 0.44
N LEU A 8 8.96 8.62 1.66
CA LEU A 8 8.78 7.20 1.92
C LEU A 8 7.44 7.03 2.64
N MET A 9 6.51 6.31 2.04
CA MET A 9 5.22 5.95 2.64
C MET A 9 5.25 4.48 3.03
N VAL A 10 5.21 4.22 4.34
CA VAL A 10 5.47 2.89 4.91
C VAL A 10 4.17 2.25 5.38
N GLY A 11 3.52 1.53 4.48
CA GLY A 11 2.29 0.79 4.73
C GLY A 11 1.06 1.67 4.96
N ASP A 12 -0.09 1.01 5.04
CA ASP A 12 -1.36 1.55 5.52
C ASP A 12 -1.77 2.87 4.84
N LEU A 13 -1.94 2.83 3.52
CA LEU A 13 -2.04 4.03 2.72
C LEU A 13 -3.41 4.71 2.85
N THR A 14 -4.50 3.97 2.62
CA THR A 14 -5.83 4.57 2.39
C THR A 14 -6.89 4.16 3.40
N TYR A 15 -6.64 3.05 4.10
CA TYR A 15 -7.61 2.43 4.99
C TYR A 15 -8.96 2.16 4.30
N ALA A 16 -8.95 1.81 3.00
CA ALA A 16 -10.18 1.46 2.27
C ALA A 16 -10.91 0.27 2.92
N ASN A 17 -10.18 -0.62 3.58
CA ASN A 17 -10.70 -1.76 4.36
C ASN A 17 -11.27 -1.40 5.75
N GLN A 18 -11.49 -0.11 6.04
CA GLN A 18 -12.23 0.38 7.21
C GLN A 18 -13.69 0.74 6.86
N TYR A 19 -14.12 0.39 5.65
CA TYR A 19 -15.44 0.68 5.11
C TYR A 19 -16.06 -0.60 4.54
N LEU A 20 -17.39 -0.70 4.61
CA LEU A 20 -18.14 -1.69 3.82
C LEU A 20 -18.08 -1.34 2.34
N THR A 21 -18.34 -2.31 1.47
CA THR A 21 -18.40 -2.15 0.00
C THR A 21 -19.42 -1.10 -0.45
N THR A 22 -20.48 -0.87 0.34
CA THR A 22 -21.49 0.16 0.11
C THR A 22 -21.04 1.57 0.49
N GLY A 23 -19.85 1.72 1.10
CA GLY A 23 -19.30 2.98 1.54
C GLY A 23 -19.91 3.47 2.86
N GLY A 24 -20.20 4.78 2.93
CA GLY A 24 -20.77 5.41 4.12
C GLY A 24 -19.74 5.74 5.20
N LYS A 25 -20.13 5.65 6.48
CA LYS A 25 -19.26 5.96 7.62
C LYS A 25 -18.34 4.76 7.88
N GLY A 26 -17.04 4.96 7.68
CA GLY A 26 -16.03 3.97 8.06
C GLY A 26 -15.96 3.76 9.58
N ALA A 27 -15.33 2.66 9.98
CA ALA A 27 -15.08 2.30 11.37
C ALA A 27 -13.62 2.58 11.74
N SER A 28 -13.35 2.99 12.98
CA SER A 28 -11.98 3.02 13.52
C SER A 28 -11.46 1.60 13.77
N CYS A 29 -12.36 0.67 14.07
CA CYS A 29 -12.11 -0.75 14.20
C CYS A 29 -13.18 -1.51 13.41
N TYR A 30 -12.85 -1.90 12.17
CA TYR A 30 -13.75 -2.70 11.32
C TYR A 30 -14.27 -3.95 12.05
N SER A 31 -13.41 -4.73 12.71
CA SER A 31 -13.81 -5.96 13.41
C SER A 31 -14.65 -5.71 14.66
N CYS A 32 -14.66 -4.49 15.21
CA CYS A 32 -15.50 -4.12 16.34
C CYS A 32 -16.91 -3.68 15.90
N GLN A 33 -17.05 -3.22 14.65
CA GLN A 33 -18.27 -2.55 14.17
C GLN A 33 -19.01 -3.34 13.09
N PHE A 34 -18.32 -4.12 12.27
CA PHE A 34 -18.88 -4.90 11.17
C PHE A 34 -18.73 -6.40 11.42
N LEU A 35 -19.34 -6.86 12.51
CA LEU A 35 -19.26 -8.26 12.99
C LEU A 35 -19.87 -9.26 11.99
N ASP A 36 -20.89 -8.83 11.24
CA ASP A 36 -21.64 -9.67 10.31
C ASP A 36 -21.11 -9.60 8.87
N ALA A 37 -20.01 -8.87 8.63
CA ALA A 37 -19.44 -8.77 7.29
C ALA A 37 -18.86 -10.14 6.87
N PRO A 38 -19.22 -10.68 5.69
CA PRO A 38 -18.81 -12.02 5.28
C PRO A 38 -17.32 -12.12 4.95
N ILE A 39 -16.66 -10.98 4.72
CA ILE A 39 -15.23 -10.84 4.47
C ILE A 39 -14.77 -9.48 5.01
N ARG A 40 -13.45 -9.27 5.06
CA ARG A 40 -12.86 -7.94 5.24
C ARG A 40 -13.12 -7.09 3.99
N GLU A 41 -14.29 -6.49 3.90
CA GLU A 41 -14.71 -5.63 2.79
C GLU A 41 -13.83 -4.38 2.67
N THR A 42 -13.94 -3.73 1.51
CA THR A 42 -13.25 -2.48 1.20
C THR A 42 -14.16 -1.54 0.42
N PHE A 43 -14.00 -0.22 0.62
CA PHE A 43 -14.58 0.80 -0.25
C PHE A 43 -13.51 1.39 -1.16
N GLN A 44 -13.30 0.76 -2.30
CA GLN A 44 -12.22 1.08 -3.24
C GLN A 44 -12.13 2.55 -3.71
N PRO A 45 -13.23 3.33 -3.83
CA PRO A 45 -13.12 4.76 -4.13
C PRO A 45 -12.28 5.59 -3.14
N ARG A 46 -11.98 5.06 -1.94
CA ARG A 46 -11.01 5.66 -1.01
C ARG A 46 -9.61 5.76 -1.61
N TRP A 47 -9.20 4.78 -2.43
CA TRP A 47 -7.93 4.84 -3.15
C TRP A 47 -7.89 6.00 -4.15
N ASP A 48 -8.98 6.23 -4.89
CA ASP A 48 -9.07 7.35 -5.82
C ASP A 48 -9.09 8.70 -5.08
N GLY A 49 -9.82 8.77 -3.96
CA GLY A 49 -9.83 9.95 -3.10
C GLY A 49 -8.45 10.27 -2.54
N TRP A 50 -7.71 9.26 -2.07
CA TRP A 50 -6.35 9.41 -1.58
C TRP A 50 -5.41 9.88 -2.68
N GLY A 51 -5.48 9.29 -3.88
CA GLY A 51 -4.65 9.68 -5.02
C GLY A 51 -4.88 11.15 -5.41
N ARG A 52 -6.14 11.59 -5.52
CA ARG A 52 -6.49 12.99 -5.80
C ARG A 52 -6.02 13.95 -4.71
N PHE A 53 -6.13 13.55 -3.45
CA PHE A 53 -5.63 14.35 -2.33
C PHE A 53 -4.11 14.51 -2.37
N MET A 54 -3.39 13.42 -2.67
CA MET A 54 -1.92 13.39 -2.69
C MET A 54 -1.32 13.99 -3.98
N GLU A 55 -2.10 14.12 -5.06
CA GLU A 55 -1.65 14.52 -6.39
C GLU A 55 -0.74 15.76 -6.39
N LEU A 56 -1.12 16.81 -5.64
CA LEU A 56 -0.34 18.06 -5.59
C LEU A 56 1.10 17.86 -5.11
N LEU A 57 1.32 16.85 -4.27
CA LEU A 57 2.63 16.50 -3.72
C LEU A 57 3.34 15.48 -4.61
N ILE A 58 2.68 14.35 -4.89
CA ILE A 58 3.30 13.20 -5.55
C ILE A 58 3.48 13.38 -7.06
N SER A 59 2.87 14.42 -7.66
CA SER A 59 3.16 14.83 -9.04
C SER A 59 4.52 15.53 -9.19
N ARG A 60 5.14 15.95 -8.08
CA ARG A 60 6.39 16.74 -8.08
C ARG A 60 7.50 16.10 -7.26
N VAL A 61 7.15 15.41 -6.19
CA VAL A 61 8.09 14.74 -5.29
C VAL A 61 7.92 13.23 -5.45
N PRO A 62 8.98 12.50 -5.81
CA PRO A 62 8.94 11.03 -5.87
C PRO A 62 8.51 10.43 -4.53
N MET A 63 7.58 9.49 -4.58
CA MET A 63 7.09 8.77 -3.41
C MET A 63 7.30 7.27 -3.60
N MET A 64 8.07 6.67 -2.69
CA MET A 64 8.30 5.23 -2.64
C MET A 64 7.38 4.62 -1.59
N VAL A 65 6.66 3.57 -1.97
CA VAL A 65 5.66 2.93 -1.11
C VAL A 65 6.08 1.52 -0.75
N ILE A 66 5.74 1.07 0.44
CA ILE A 66 5.76 -0.35 0.79
C ILE A 66 4.41 -0.71 1.41
N GLU A 67 4.00 -1.96 1.24
CA GLU A 67 2.71 -2.47 1.71
C GLU A 67 2.62 -2.52 3.25
N GLY A 68 1.40 -2.42 3.77
CA GLY A 68 1.05 -2.77 5.15
C GLY A 68 -0.15 -3.72 5.20
N ASN A 69 -0.59 -4.09 6.40
CA ASN A 69 -1.73 -5.01 6.54
C ASN A 69 -3.02 -4.43 5.96
N HIS A 70 -3.18 -3.11 5.92
CA HIS A 70 -4.38 -2.52 5.36
C HIS A 70 -4.47 -2.65 3.82
N GLU A 71 -3.36 -2.97 3.14
CA GLU A 71 -3.32 -3.24 1.70
C GLU A 71 -3.62 -4.69 1.35
N ILE A 72 -3.68 -5.63 2.31
CA ILE A 72 -3.98 -7.05 2.04
C ILE A 72 -5.28 -7.19 1.24
N GLU A 73 -6.32 -6.43 1.62
CA GLU A 73 -7.62 -6.32 0.91
C GLU A 73 -8.10 -7.63 0.24
N PRO A 74 -8.44 -8.69 1.02
CA PRO A 74 -8.82 -9.98 0.45
C PRO A 74 -10.04 -9.86 -0.47
N GLN A 75 -9.96 -10.47 -1.65
CA GLN A 75 -11.06 -10.52 -2.63
C GLN A 75 -11.36 -11.97 -3.03
N ALA A 76 -12.28 -12.13 -3.99
CA ALA A 76 -12.55 -13.42 -4.60
C ALA A 76 -11.26 -14.06 -5.14
N GLU A 77 -11.26 -15.39 -5.23
CA GLU A 77 -10.13 -16.17 -5.79
C GLU A 77 -8.81 -16.05 -5.00
N GLY A 78 -8.86 -15.57 -3.75
CA GLY A 78 -7.68 -15.44 -2.90
C GLY A 78 -6.76 -14.28 -3.30
N LEU A 79 -7.24 -13.36 -4.13
CA LEU A 79 -6.51 -12.15 -4.51
C LEU A 79 -6.31 -11.24 -3.29
N THR A 80 -5.10 -10.69 -3.17
CA THR A 80 -4.70 -9.74 -2.14
C THR A 80 -3.79 -8.68 -2.74
N PHE A 81 -3.66 -7.53 -2.08
CA PHE A 81 -2.79 -6.41 -2.50
C PHE A 81 -3.09 -5.81 -3.88
N GLN A 82 -4.23 -6.15 -4.50
CA GLN A 82 -4.50 -5.78 -5.89
C GLN A 82 -4.46 -4.27 -6.11
N SER A 83 -5.01 -3.48 -5.18
CA SER A 83 -5.01 -2.02 -5.23
C SER A 83 -3.60 -1.44 -5.13
N TYR A 84 -2.79 -1.95 -4.21
CA TYR A 84 -1.38 -1.56 -4.05
C TYR A 84 -0.56 -1.91 -5.31
N LEU A 85 -0.66 -3.15 -5.77
CA LEU A 85 0.13 -3.68 -6.90
C LEU A 85 -0.17 -2.97 -8.23
N THR A 86 -1.39 -2.45 -8.39
CA THR A 86 -1.83 -1.79 -9.62
C THR A 86 -1.63 -0.28 -9.64
N ARG A 87 -1.67 0.38 -8.47
CA ARG A 87 -1.64 1.85 -8.39
C ARG A 87 -0.23 2.42 -8.27
N TYR A 88 0.74 1.67 -7.76
CA TYR A 88 2.08 2.16 -7.55
C TYR A 88 3.12 1.45 -8.41
N SER A 89 4.01 2.24 -8.98
CA SER A 89 5.20 1.77 -9.67
C SER A 89 6.38 1.82 -8.71
N VAL A 90 7.02 0.68 -8.48
CA VAL A 90 8.21 0.54 -7.65
C VAL A 90 9.31 -0.17 -8.43
N PRO A 91 10.61 0.09 -8.16
CA PRO A 91 11.73 -0.39 -8.96
C PRO A 91 12.08 -1.85 -8.65
N SER A 92 11.10 -2.74 -8.51
CA SER A 92 11.32 -4.16 -8.20
C SER A 92 12.23 -4.83 -9.21
N LYS A 93 11.96 -4.66 -10.51
CA LYS A 93 12.79 -5.24 -11.59
C LYS A 93 14.21 -4.67 -11.59
N ASP A 94 14.34 -3.35 -11.47
CA ASP A 94 15.64 -2.67 -11.50
C ASP A 94 16.49 -3.04 -10.27
N SER A 95 15.85 -3.35 -9.15
CA SER A 95 16.49 -3.81 -7.92
C SER A 95 16.81 -5.31 -7.92
N GLY A 96 16.47 -6.04 -8.99
CA GLY A 96 16.59 -7.50 -9.04
C GLY A 96 15.57 -8.26 -8.17
N SER A 97 14.56 -7.58 -7.63
CA SER A 97 13.43 -8.21 -6.96
C SER A 97 12.46 -8.82 -7.98
N ASN A 98 11.84 -9.93 -7.61
CA ASN A 98 10.74 -10.55 -8.35
C ASN A 98 9.36 -10.10 -7.84
N SER A 99 9.29 -9.14 -6.92
CA SER A 99 8.05 -8.69 -6.28
C SER A 99 8.01 -7.16 -6.07
N ASN A 100 6.83 -6.57 -6.21
CA ASN A 100 6.59 -5.16 -5.82
C ASN A 100 6.39 -4.99 -4.31
N LEU A 101 6.37 -6.09 -3.56
CA LEU A 101 6.17 -6.11 -2.11
C LEU A 101 7.49 -6.08 -1.33
N TYR A 102 8.63 -6.07 -2.02
CA TYR A 102 9.96 -5.78 -1.45
C TYR A 102 10.91 -5.42 -2.58
N TYR A 103 11.72 -4.39 -2.38
CA TYR A 103 12.63 -3.89 -3.42
C TYR A 103 13.68 -2.96 -2.80
N SER A 104 14.68 -2.58 -3.58
CA SER A 104 15.67 -1.59 -3.17
C SER A 104 15.86 -0.51 -4.23
N PHE A 105 16.44 0.62 -3.85
CA PHE A 105 16.81 1.69 -4.77
C PHE A 105 17.89 2.57 -4.16
N ASN A 106 18.60 3.31 -5.01
CA ASN A 106 19.58 4.31 -4.58
C ASN A 106 18.99 5.71 -4.74
N ALA A 107 19.17 6.56 -3.73
CA ALA A 107 18.89 7.99 -3.85
C ALA A 107 20.11 8.78 -3.34
N GLY A 108 20.83 9.39 -4.27
CA GLY A 108 22.14 9.98 -3.98
C GLY A 108 23.11 8.92 -3.44
N GLY A 109 23.70 9.18 -2.27
CA GLY A 109 24.63 8.26 -1.60
C GLY A 109 23.97 7.23 -0.67
N ILE A 110 22.64 7.09 -0.67
CA ILE A 110 21.90 6.21 0.24
C ILE A 110 21.30 5.04 -0.54
N HIS A 111 21.56 3.81 -0.06
CA HIS A 111 20.90 2.60 -0.53
C HIS A 111 19.71 2.27 0.39
N PHE A 112 18.49 2.34 -0.15
CA PHE A 112 17.26 2.00 0.55
C PHE A 112 16.85 0.56 0.25
N ILE A 113 16.44 -0.17 1.29
CA ILE A 113 15.82 -1.49 1.18
C ILE A 113 14.42 -1.39 1.80
N MET A 114 13.39 -1.61 0.99
CA MET A 114 11.99 -1.62 1.41
C MET A 114 11.57 -3.08 1.59
N LEU A 115 11.34 -3.49 2.84
CA LEU A 115 10.95 -4.86 3.20
C LEU A 115 9.44 -4.91 3.49
N GLY A 116 8.70 -5.75 2.75
CA GLY A 116 7.30 -6.05 3.04
C GLY A 116 7.17 -7.03 4.21
N ALA A 117 6.30 -6.71 5.15
CA ALA A 117 6.08 -7.53 6.35
C ALA A 117 5.05 -8.65 6.13
N TYR A 118 4.30 -8.59 5.03
CA TYR A 118 3.18 -9.49 4.74
C TYR A 118 3.44 -10.39 3.52
N VAL A 119 4.71 -10.62 3.23
CA VAL A 119 5.19 -11.63 2.28
C VAL A 119 6.03 -12.67 3.01
N ASP A 120 6.19 -13.84 2.40
CA ASP A 120 7.06 -14.87 2.96
C ASP A 120 8.52 -14.41 2.97
N TYR A 121 9.03 -14.11 4.18
CA TYR A 121 10.40 -13.67 4.42
C TYR A 121 11.40 -14.84 4.39
N ASN A 122 10.94 -16.09 4.44
CA ASN A 122 11.82 -17.26 4.35
C ASN A 122 12.18 -17.60 2.90
N GLN A 123 11.40 -17.15 1.91
CA GLN A 123 11.63 -17.43 0.49
C GLN A 123 12.65 -16.51 -0.21
N THR A 124 13.18 -15.51 0.50
CA THR A 124 14.11 -14.51 -0.07
C THR A 124 15.57 -14.69 0.34
N SER A 125 15.90 -15.69 1.17
CA SER A 125 17.30 -16.02 1.45
C SER A 125 17.81 -17.00 0.39
N LYS A 126 18.53 -16.49 -0.62
CA LYS A 126 19.51 -17.29 -1.36
C LYS A 126 20.86 -17.19 -0.68
#